data_AF-A0A2A4M669-F1
#
_entry.id   AF-A0A2A4M669-F1
#
_cell.length_a   1.000
_cell.length_b   1.000
_cell.length_c   1.000
_cell.angle_alpha   90.00
_cell.angle_beta   90.00
_cell.angle_gamma   90.00
#
_symmetry.space_group_name_H-M   'P 1'
#
loop_
_entity.id
_entity.type
_entity.pdbx_description
1 polymer ?
#
loop_
_entity_poly.entity_id
_entity_poly.type
_entity_poly.pdbx_seq_one_letter_code
_entity_poly.pdbx_strand_id
1 'polypeptide(L)'
;MQNITIRYVLGCNIAKKCKDTHVVCIGDREADIYELYDDAERMQREHKSDWLIRLKNNRVILDEDLKRKHKIVDELSNAPVLGEIEFTLPKRGNARSGGEPGPKTLWIGLPKITNIIKHLEHCRDIVVNTNI
;
A
#
# COMPACT_ATOMS: atom_id res chain seq x y z
N MET A 1 -8.58 20.02 -0.97
CA MET A 1 -8.86 18.56 -1.07
C MET A 1 -8.62 17.97 -2.46
N GLN A 2 -8.55 18.76 -3.56
CA GLN A 2 -8.32 18.21 -4.92
C GLN A 2 -6.91 17.66 -5.20
N ASN A 3 -5.91 17.84 -4.33
CA ASN A 3 -4.51 17.64 -4.68
C ASN A 3 -3.96 16.20 -4.58
N ILE A 4 -4.61 15.28 -3.86
CA ILE A 4 -4.05 13.92 -3.64
C ILE A 4 -4.59 12.90 -4.65
N THR A 5 -5.86 13.03 -5.03
CA THR A 5 -6.51 12.28 -6.13
C THR A 5 -5.77 12.46 -7.45
N ILE A 6 -5.32 13.70 -7.74
CA ILE A 6 -4.53 14.04 -8.93
C ILE A 6 -3.24 13.20 -9.05
N ARG A 7 -2.65 12.76 -7.93
CA ARG A 7 -1.38 12.02 -7.94
C ARG A 7 -1.52 10.58 -8.39
N TYR A 8 -2.60 9.90 -8.00
CA TYR A 8 -2.86 8.54 -8.49
C TYR A 8 -3.19 8.53 -9.99
N VAL A 9 -4.05 9.46 -10.43
CA VAL A 9 -4.37 9.64 -11.85
C VAL A 9 -3.11 9.96 -12.67
N LEU A 10 -2.21 10.78 -12.13
CA LEU A 10 -0.90 11.03 -12.75
C LEU A 10 -0.08 9.75 -12.88
N GLY A 11 -0.05 8.89 -11.86
CA GLY A 11 0.59 7.58 -11.91
C GLY A 11 0.05 6.71 -13.04
N CYS A 12 -1.27 6.62 -13.19
CA CYS A 12 -1.92 5.91 -14.30
C CYS A 12 -1.55 6.51 -15.68
N ASN A 13 -1.48 7.84 -15.78
CA ASN A 13 -1.04 8.51 -17.01
C ASN A 13 0.43 8.21 -17.36
N ILE A 14 1.29 8.06 -16.35
CA ILE A 14 2.68 7.63 -16.55
C ILE A 14 2.71 6.17 -17.00
N ALA A 15 1.97 5.27 -16.34
CA ALA A 15 1.87 3.86 -16.72
C ALA A 15 1.41 3.69 -18.18
N LYS A 16 0.43 4.51 -18.61
CA LYS A 16 -0.05 4.53 -20.00
C LYS A 16 1.05 4.91 -21.01
N LYS A 17 1.93 5.83 -20.64
CA LYS A 17 3.04 6.30 -21.50
C LYS A 17 4.23 5.35 -21.48
N CYS A 18 4.43 4.63 -20.40
CA CYS A 18 5.57 3.75 -20.16
C CYS A 18 5.10 2.30 -20.01
N LYS A 19 4.66 1.68 -21.11
CA LYS A 19 4.06 0.34 -21.11
C LYS A 19 4.96 -0.77 -20.56
N ASP A 20 6.28 -0.61 -20.70
CA ASP A 20 7.28 -1.57 -20.21
C ASP A 20 7.75 -1.28 -18.77
N THR A 21 7.11 -0.35 -18.07
CA THR A 21 7.49 0.06 -16.71
C THR A 21 6.35 -0.13 -15.74
N HIS A 22 6.59 -0.87 -14.66
CA HIS A 22 5.63 -1.00 -13.57
C HIS A 22 5.64 0.27 -12.72
N VAL A 23 4.52 0.99 -12.72
CA VAL A 23 4.34 2.20 -11.91
C VAL A 23 3.58 1.86 -10.65
N VAL A 24 4.12 2.29 -9.50
CA VAL A 24 3.49 2.13 -8.19
C VAL A 24 3.43 3.50 -7.49
N CYS A 25 2.22 3.93 -7.15
CA CYS A 25 1.97 5.14 -6.37
C CYS A 25 2.12 4.85 -4.87
N ILE A 26 3.06 5.52 -4.20
CA ILE A 26 3.30 5.34 -2.77
C ILE A 26 2.80 6.56 -1.99
N GLY A 27 1.96 6.30 -0.98
CA GLY A 27 1.39 7.33 -0.12
C GLY A 27 1.56 7.01 1.37
N ASP A 28 1.81 8.04 2.17
CA ASP A 28 1.80 7.91 3.63
C ASP A 28 0.37 7.95 4.18
N ARG A 29 0.23 8.13 5.51
CA ARG A 29 -1.06 8.14 6.20
C ARG A 29 -2.05 9.20 5.68
N GLU A 30 -1.56 10.28 5.08
CA GLU A 30 -2.44 11.32 4.53
C GLU A 30 -3.07 10.91 3.20
N ALA A 31 -2.51 9.90 2.52
CA ALA A 31 -3.08 9.34 1.29
C ALA A 31 -4.18 8.30 1.56
N ASP A 32 -4.42 7.91 2.81
CA ASP A 32 -5.51 7.01 3.18
C ASP A 32 -6.87 7.73 3.18
N ILE A 33 -7.33 8.09 1.99
CA ILE A 33 -8.62 8.74 1.71
C ILE A 33 -9.47 7.88 0.78
N TYR A 34 -10.80 7.98 0.87
CA TYR A 34 -11.71 7.12 0.11
C TYR A 34 -11.61 7.34 -1.40
N GLU A 35 -11.50 8.60 -1.80
CA GLU A 35 -11.51 9.05 -3.19
C GLU A 35 -10.36 8.45 -4.00
N LEU A 36 -9.21 8.16 -3.37
CA LEU A 36 -8.11 7.48 -4.05
C LEU A 36 -8.50 6.05 -4.43
N TYR A 37 -9.12 5.31 -3.52
CA TYR A 37 -9.56 3.93 -3.79
C TYR A 37 -10.69 3.89 -4.82
N ASP A 38 -11.65 4.82 -4.73
CA ASP A 38 -12.73 4.96 -5.72
C ASP A 38 -12.17 5.24 -7.13
N ASP A 39 -11.21 6.17 -7.25
CA ASP A 39 -10.49 6.40 -8.50
C ASP A 39 -9.73 5.15 -8.97
N ALA A 40 -9.10 4.41 -8.06
CA ALA A 40 -8.37 3.19 -8.40
C ALA A 40 -9.30 2.11 -8.96
N GLU A 41 -10.52 1.98 -8.45
CA GLU A 41 -11.52 1.05 -8.95
C GLU A 41 -12.11 1.50 -10.30
N ARG A 42 -12.28 2.81 -10.53
CA ARG A 42 -12.81 3.35 -11.80
C ARG A 42 -11.86 3.22 -12.99
N MET A 43 -10.55 3.15 -12.75
CA MET A 43 -9.55 3.14 -13.83
C MET A 43 -9.47 1.77 -14.54
N GLN A 44 -9.40 1.79 -15.88
CA GLN A 44 -9.23 0.58 -16.68
C GLN A 44 -7.89 -0.12 -16.38
N ARG A 45 -7.93 -1.46 -16.25
CA ARG A 45 -6.78 -2.28 -15.83
C ARG A 45 -5.55 -2.13 -16.74
N GLU A 46 -5.75 -1.93 -18.04
CA GLU A 46 -4.66 -1.83 -19.03
C GLU A 46 -3.69 -0.65 -18.75
N HIS A 47 -4.15 0.37 -18.03
CA HIS A 47 -3.36 1.58 -17.74
C HIS A 47 -3.34 1.96 -16.25
N LYS A 48 -3.60 0.97 -15.38
CA LYS A 48 -3.70 1.17 -13.93
C LYS A 48 -2.29 1.16 -13.32
N SER A 49 -1.95 2.22 -12.59
CA SER A 49 -0.82 2.19 -11.64
C SER A 49 -1.25 1.40 -10.41
N ASP A 50 -0.36 0.58 -9.85
CA ASP A 50 -0.61 0.01 -8.52
C ASP A 50 -0.40 1.07 -7.44
N TRP A 51 -0.83 0.78 -6.20
CA TRP A 51 -0.69 1.70 -5.08
C TRP A 51 -0.26 0.97 -3.80
N LEU A 52 0.55 1.65 -2.99
CA LEU A 52 0.95 1.25 -1.65
C LEU A 52 0.70 2.42 -0.70
N ILE A 53 -0.33 2.28 0.14
CA ILE A 53 -0.78 3.36 1.03
C ILE A 53 -0.68 2.90 2.48
N ARG A 54 -0.05 3.73 3.32
CA ARG A 54 -0.05 3.48 4.76
C ARG A 54 -1.44 3.75 5.33
N LEU A 55 -2.03 2.73 5.92
CA LEU A 55 -3.32 2.83 6.60
C LEU A 55 -3.28 3.87 7.75
N LYS A 56 -4.27 4.76 7.80
CA LYS A 56 -4.52 5.74 8.88
C LYS A 56 -5.80 5.39 9.64
N ASN A 57 -6.84 5.01 8.91
CA ASN A 57 -8.15 4.69 9.46
C ASN A 57 -8.34 3.18 9.49
N ASN A 58 -8.80 2.61 10.62
CA ASN A 58 -9.16 1.20 10.69
C ASN A 58 -10.49 0.96 9.97
N ARG A 59 -10.42 0.78 8.64
CA ARG A 59 -11.58 0.64 7.74
C ARG A 59 -12.27 -0.71 7.93
N VAL A 60 -13.55 -0.76 7.56
CA VAL A 60 -14.36 -1.97 7.59
C VAL A 60 -14.25 -2.70 6.26
N ILE A 61 -14.01 -4.01 6.31
CA ILE A 61 -14.06 -4.90 5.15
C ILE A 61 -15.51 -5.27 4.89
N LEU A 62 -15.92 -5.21 3.63
CA LEU A 62 -17.23 -5.66 3.19
C LEU A 62 -17.12 -7.08 2.64
N ASP A 63 -18.17 -7.88 2.83
CA ASP A 63 -18.33 -9.16 2.15
C ASP A 63 -18.87 -8.97 0.71
N GLU A 64 -19.08 -10.08 0.01
CA GLU A 64 -19.62 -10.09 -1.37
C GLU A 64 -21.01 -9.44 -1.48
N ASP A 65 -21.80 -9.48 -0.41
CA ASP A 65 -23.12 -8.84 -0.29
C ASP A 65 -23.03 -7.35 0.11
N LEU A 66 -21.83 -6.79 0.17
CA LEU A 66 -21.54 -5.44 0.66
C LEU A 66 -21.92 -5.20 2.14
N LYS A 67 -22.07 -6.28 2.93
CA LYS A 67 -22.32 -6.18 4.36
C LYS A 67 -21.01 -6.03 5.12
N ARG A 68 -21.07 -5.32 6.25
CA ARG A 68 -19.91 -5.11 7.11
C ARG A 68 -19.53 -6.41 7.80
N LYS A 69 -18.26 -6.81 7.67
CA LYS A 69 -17.69 -7.99 8.32
C LYS A 69 -16.80 -7.61 9.51
N HIS A 70 -15.50 -7.47 9.29
CA HIS A 70 -14.50 -7.09 10.30
C HIS A 70 -13.74 -5.84 9.88
N LYS A 71 -13.01 -5.22 10.81
CA LYS A 71 -12.09 -4.15 10.43
C LYS A 71 -10.75 -4.72 9.97
N ILE A 72 -10.02 -3.96 9.16
CA ILE A 72 -8.75 -4.38 8.57
C ILE A 72 -7.74 -4.83 9.63
N VAL A 73 -7.59 -4.07 10.71
CA VAL A 73 -6.62 -4.42 11.77
C VAL A 73 -6.99 -5.74 12.46
N ASP A 74 -8.29 -5.98 12.66
CA ASP A 74 -8.77 -7.19 13.32
C ASP A 74 -8.53 -8.41 12.43
N GLU A 75 -8.84 -8.30 11.13
CA GLU A 75 -8.61 -9.37 10.16
C GLU A 75 -7.10 -9.67 10.00
N LEU A 76 -6.27 -8.63 9.87
CA LEU A 76 -4.81 -8.79 9.75
C LEU A 76 -4.18 -9.40 11.00
N SER A 77 -4.68 -9.07 12.20
CA SER A 77 -4.14 -9.63 13.44
C SER A 77 -4.44 -11.12 13.60
N ASN A 78 -5.49 -11.61 12.94
CA ASN A 78 -5.88 -13.03 12.94
C ASN A 78 -5.33 -13.78 11.71
N ALA A 79 -4.76 -13.09 10.74
CA ALA A 79 -4.19 -13.71 9.55
C ALA A 79 -2.88 -14.47 9.88
N PRO A 80 -2.60 -15.59 9.21
CA PRO A 80 -1.34 -16.31 9.39
C PRO A 80 -0.15 -15.44 8.97
N VAL A 81 0.91 -15.46 9.77
CA VAL A 81 2.17 -14.77 9.45
C VAL A 81 2.81 -15.46 8.23
N LEU A 82 2.95 -14.72 7.14
CA LEU A 82 3.58 -15.23 5.90
C LEU A 82 5.11 -15.24 5.97
N GLY A 83 5.69 -14.43 6.85
CA GLY A 83 7.13 -14.33 7.04
C GLY A 83 7.48 -13.13 7.92
N GLU A 84 8.73 -13.08 8.37
CA GLU A 84 9.24 -12.03 9.23
C GLU A 84 10.47 -11.38 8.60
N ILE A 85 10.62 -10.06 8.83
CA ILE A 85 11.77 -9.29 8.37
C ILE A 85 12.23 -8.41 9.53
N GLU A 86 13.51 -8.53 9.89
CA GLU A 86 14.11 -7.72 10.95
C GLU A 86 14.82 -6.48 10.38
N PHE A 87 14.76 -5.37 11.11
CA PHE A 87 15.41 -4.12 10.73
C PHE A 87 16.24 -3.56 11.89
N THR A 88 17.53 -3.32 11.65
CA THR A 88 18.34 -2.48 12.54
C THR A 88 17.99 -1.02 12.33
N LEU A 89 17.39 -0.39 13.33
CA LEU A 89 17.11 1.05 13.32
C LEU A 89 18.29 1.82 13.91
N PRO A 90 18.79 2.88 13.25
CA PRO A 90 19.84 3.71 13.84
C PRO A 90 19.34 4.39 15.11
N LYS A 91 20.18 4.46 16.15
CA LYS A 91 19.87 5.22 17.37
C LYS A 91 19.56 6.67 16.98
N ARG A 92 18.32 7.10 17.19
CA ARG A 92 18.00 8.54 17.17
C ARG A 92 18.63 9.17 18.40
N GLY A 93 19.51 10.15 18.21
CA GLY A 93 19.84 11.09 19.28
C GLY A 93 18.55 11.72 19.80
N ASN A 94 18.27 11.55 21.09
CA ASN A 94 17.10 12.07 21.82
C ASN A 94 15.70 11.64 21.31
N ALA A 95 15.52 10.42 20.79
CA ALA A 95 14.17 9.86 20.70
C ALA A 95 13.72 9.32 22.07
N ARG A 96 12.58 9.81 22.58
CA ARG A 96 11.89 9.17 23.70
C ARG A 96 11.55 7.73 23.29
N SER A 97 12.02 6.77 24.05
CA SER A 97 11.67 5.35 23.91
C SER A 97 10.15 5.20 24.02
N GLY A 98 9.48 4.77 22.94
CA GLY A 98 8.05 4.47 22.94
C GLY A 98 7.16 5.31 22.01
N GLY A 99 7.69 6.27 21.26
CA GLY A 99 6.93 6.95 20.21
C GLY A 99 6.82 6.10 18.94
N GLU A 100 5.67 6.12 18.25
CA GLU A 100 5.53 5.52 16.92
C GLU A 100 6.65 6.02 15.98
N PRO A 101 7.17 5.17 15.08
CA PRO A 101 8.18 5.57 14.12
C PRO A 101 7.69 6.78 13.31
N GLY A 102 8.24 7.96 13.62
CA GLY A 102 7.92 9.18 12.88
C GLY A 102 8.27 9.06 11.38
N PRO A 103 7.74 9.94 10.51
CA PRO A 103 7.84 9.80 9.05
C PRO A 103 9.25 9.49 8.53
N LYS A 104 10.29 10.13 9.08
CA LYS A 104 11.70 9.88 8.70
C LYS A 104 12.17 8.43 8.89
N THR A 105 11.56 7.66 9.79
CA THR A 105 11.89 6.23 10.00
C THR A 105 11.29 5.36 8.88
N LEU A 106 10.16 5.75 8.29
CA LEU A 106 9.61 5.09 7.10
C LEU A 106 10.48 5.32 5.87
N TRP A 107 11.05 6.52 5.71
CA TRP A 107 11.96 6.82 4.59
C TRP A 107 13.25 5.99 4.63
N ILE A 108 13.68 5.53 5.81
CA ILE A 108 14.79 4.56 5.94
C ILE A 108 14.37 3.17 5.43
N GLY A 109 13.10 2.81 5.56
CA GLY A 109 12.52 1.58 5.01
C GLY A 109 12.15 1.65 3.53
N LEU A 110 11.97 2.86 2.97
CA LEU A 110 11.53 3.07 1.58
C LEU A 110 12.49 2.50 0.52
N PRO A 111 13.83 2.58 0.65
CA PRO A 111 14.75 1.84 -0.23
C PRO A 111 14.52 0.32 -0.21
N LYS A 112 14.03 -0.20 0.93
CA LYS A 112 13.71 -1.62 1.14
C LYS A 112 12.26 -1.97 0.77
N ILE A 113 11.39 -0.98 0.52
CA ILE A 113 10.07 -1.20 -0.11
C ILE A 113 10.23 -1.83 -1.49
N THR A 114 11.35 -1.66 -2.18
CA THR A 114 11.65 -2.42 -3.40
C THR A 114 11.65 -3.93 -3.17
N ASN A 115 12.03 -4.41 -1.98
CA ASN A 115 11.91 -5.83 -1.62
C ASN A 115 10.45 -6.22 -1.43
N ILE A 116 9.62 -5.33 -0.88
CA ILE A 116 8.16 -5.53 -0.79
C ILE A 116 7.55 -5.57 -2.18
N ILE A 117 7.96 -4.68 -3.10
CA ILE A 117 7.48 -4.67 -4.49
C ILE A 117 7.88 -5.96 -5.21
N LYS A 118 9.14 -6.39 -5.10
CA LYS A 118 9.59 -7.70 -5.62
C LYS A 118 8.81 -8.87 -5.02
N HIS A 119 8.47 -8.77 -3.73
CA HIS A 119 7.66 -9.79 -3.06
C HIS A 119 6.20 -9.74 -3.52
N LEU A 120 5.63 -8.56 -3.75
CA LEU A 120 4.29 -8.38 -4.30
C LEU A 120 4.21 -8.85 -5.75
N GLU A 121 5.24 -8.64 -6.57
CA GLU A 121 5.37 -9.22 -7.90
C GLU A 121 5.38 -10.75 -7.82
N HIS A 122 6.17 -11.32 -6.91
CA HIS A 122 6.21 -12.77 -6.68
C HIS A 122 4.86 -13.32 -6.17
N CYS A 123 4.21 -12.64 -5.23
CA CYS A 123 2.88 -13.01 -4.75
C CYS A 123 1.82 -12.86 -5.85
N ARG A 124 1.94 -11.85 -6.72
CA ARG A 124 1.06 -11.69 -7.87
C ARG A 124 1.25 -12.83 -8.85
N ASP A 125 2.49 -13.25 -9.12
CA ASP A 125 2.77 -14.42 -9.96
C ASP A 125 2.21 -15.70 -9.33
N ILE A 126 2.26 -15.85 -8.01
CA ILE A 126 1.64 -16.97 -7.30
C ILE A 126 0.11 -16.94 -7.44
N VAL A 127 -0.53 -15.79 -7.22
CA VAL A 127 -1.99 -15.64 -7.30
C VAL A 127 -2.50 -15.75 -8.74
N VAL A 128 -1.75 -15.29 -9.74
CA VAL A 128 -2.12 -15.44 -11.16
C VAL A 128 -1.93 -16.87 -11.66
N ASN A 129 -0.92 -17.60 -11.15
CA ASN A 129 -0.68 -19.00 -11.53
C ASN A 129 -1.47 -20.02 -10.71
N THR A 130 -2.07 -19.60 -9.59
CA THR A 130 -2.97 -20.42 -8.79
C THR A 130 -4.38 -19.89 -9.03
N ASN A 131 -5.10 -20.48 -9.99
CA ASN A 131 -6.54 -20.22 -10.18
C ASN A 131 -7.30 -20.61 -8.90
N ILE A 132 -7.45 -19.65 -7.98
CA ILE A 132 -8.44 -19.64 -6.91
C ILE A 132 -9.45 -18.54 -7.26
#